data_AF-A0A2N9MTH1-F1
#
_entry.id   AF-A0A2N9MTH1-F1
#
_cell.length_a   1.000
_cell.length_b   1.000
_cell.length_c   1.000
_cell.angle_alpha   90.00
_cell.angle_beta   90.00
_cell.angle_gamma   90.00
#
_symmetry.space_group_name_H-M   'P 1'
#
loop_
_entity.id
_entity.type
_entity.pdbx_description
1 polymer ?
#
loop_
_entity_poly.entity_id
_entity_poly.type
_entity_poly.pdbx_seq_one_letter_code
_entity_poly.pdbx_strand_id
1 'polypeptide(L)'
;MKTLRWCALLAAACCTGAVAQQRDFLTADEVDQIKIAQEPNARMALYAKFARERVDLVKSLIAKEKAGRSLMIHDALDDYARIIDALDDVADDAIQRKVDIKQGLGYASKLEKEALPLLQKIKDNPPKDMERFEFALRDAIETTNDSLDASHQDVEKRTQVVEAREAQEKKEIRDSMSGPEREAKKAEDQKSAADEDKKTKAPTLYREGEKKDGGGGQ
;
A
#
# COMPACT_ATOMS: atom_id res chain seq x y z
N MET A 1 72.36 35.90 -23.67
CA MET A 1 71.74 37.08 -24.32
C MET A 1 70.51 36.64 -25.10
N LYS A 2 69.38 37.34 -24.91
CA LYS A 2 68.13 37.35 -25.73
C LYS A 2 67.22 36.10 -25.59
N THR A 3 66.22 36.11 -24.70
CA THR A 3 64.81 36.57 -24.84
C THR A 3 63.93 35.73 -25.79
N LEU A 4 62.88 35.08 -25.26
CA LEU A 4 61.45 35.47 -25.37
C LEU A 4 60.48 34.26 -25.48
N ARG A 5 59.69 34.07 -24.41
CA ARG A 5 58.26 33.65 -24.30
C ARG A 5 57.59 32.82 -25.41
N TRP A 6 56.92 31.72 -25.02
CA TRP A 6 55.46 31.59 -25.24
C TRP A 6 54.79 30.49 -24.42
N CYS A 7 53.55 30.77 -24.00
CA CYS A 7 52.67 29.99 -23.16
C CYS A 7 52.06 28.78 -23.91
N ALA A 8 51.90 27.65 -23.23
CA ALA A 8 50.86 26.65 -23.55
C ALA A 8 50.52 25.80 -22.31
N LEU A 9 49.79 26.40 -21.38
CA LEU A 9 48.89 25.72 -20.45
C LEU A 9 47.55 25.64 -21.18
N LEU A 10 47.09 24.45 -21.62
CA LEU A 10 45.67 24.10 -21.88
C LEU A 10 45.56 22.78 -22.68
N ALA A 11 45.27 21.69 -21.98
CA ALA A 11 44.51 20.55 -22.53
C ALA A 11 44.03 19.62 -21.40
N ALA A 12 43.41 20.18 -20.35
CA ALA A 12 42.47 19.43 -19.54
C ALA A 12 41.12 19.49 -20.28
N ALA A 13 40.97 18.64 -21.30
CA ALA A 13 39.70 18.52 -22.02
C ALA A 13 38.72 17.76 -21.12
N CYS A 14 37.79 18.55 -20.56
CA CYS A 14 36.57 18.13 -19.90
C CYS A 14 35.85 17.03 -20.68
N CYS A 15 35.93 15.79 -20.21
CA CYS A 15 34.87 14.82 -20.36
C CYS A 15 33.99 14.86 -19.10
N THR A 16 33.40 16.02 -18.80
CA THR A 16 32.22 16.04 -17.94
C THR A 16 31.07 15.58 -18.82
N GLY A 17 30.82 14.28 -18.84
CA GLY A 17 29.57 13.75 -19.37
C GLY A 17 28.42 14.51 -18.71
N ALA A 18 27.49 14.98 -19.54
CA ALA A 18 26.21 15.46 -19.04
C ALA A 18 25.53 14.29 -18.34
N VAL A 19 25.73 14.18 -17.03
CA VAL A 19 24.82 13.44 -16.16
C VAL A 19 23.51 14.16 -16.33
N ALA A 20 22.57 13.57 -17.05
CA ALA A 20 21.18 14.01 -17.04
C ALA A 20 20.80 14.10 -15.57
N GLN A 21 20.63 15.32 -15.07
CA GLN A 21 20.33 15.56 -13.67
C GLN A 21 18.97 14.91 -13.44
N GLN A 22 18.98 13.71 -12.83
CA GLN A 22 17.78 12.94 -12.59
C GLN A 22 16.89 13.82 -11.72
N ARG A 23 15.76 14.29 -12.28
CA ARG A 23 14.84 15.15 -11.53
C ARG A 23 14.42 14.39 -10.27
N ASP A 24 14.55 15.02 -9.12
CA ASP A 24 14.00 14.51 -7.88
C ASP A 24 12.48 14.45 -7.99
N PHE A 25 11.90 13.28 -7.73
CA PHE A 25 10.46 13.05 -7.83
C PHE A 25 9.69 13.60 -6.61
N LEU A 26 10.44 13.83 -5.52
CA LEU A 26 9.99 14.55 -4.35
C LEU A 26 10.54 15.98 -4.37
N THR A 27 9.73 16.90 -3.88
CA THR A 27 10.16 18.26 -3.53
C THR A 27 11.05 18.23 -2.29
N ALA A 28 11.84 19.28 -2.09
CA ALA A 28 12.73 19.38 -0.92
C ALA A 28 11.98 19.23 0.42
N ASP A 29 10.80 19.84 0.53
CA ASP A 29 9.97 19.77 1.74
C ASP A 29 9.40 18.36 1.98
N GLU A 30 9.05 17.63 0.91
CA GLU A 30 8.59 16.24 1.01
C GLU A 30 9.73 15.32 1.43
N VAL A 31 10.93 15.53 0.86
CA VAL A 31 12.14 14.81 1.27
C VAL A 31 12.42 15.02 2.76
N ASP A 32 12.32 16.25 3.25
CA ASP A 32 12.58 16.54 4.66
C ASP A 32 11.51 15.93 5.58
N GLN A 33 10.24 15.90 5.17
CA GLN A 33 9.19 15.17 5.89
C GLN A 33 9.52 13.66 5.99
N ILE A 34 9.97 13.04 4.89
CA ILE A 34 10.35 11.62 4.87
C ILE A 34 11.56 11.36 5.78
N LYS A 35 12.56 12.24 5.78
CA LYS A 35 13.74 12.10 6.67
C LYS A 35 13.35 12.15 8.14
N ILE A 36 12.35 12.94 8.51
CA ILE A 36 11.87 13.04 9.89
C ILE A 36 11.07 11.79 10.29
N ALA A 37 10.31 11.21 9.36
CA ALA A 37 9.52 10.00 9.59
C ALA A 37 10.40 8.73 9.63
N GLN A 38 10.86 8.36 10.82
CA GLN A 38 11.67 7.16 11.04
C GLN A 38 10.83 5.87 11.09
N GLU A 39 9.57 5.96 11.54
CA GLU A 39 8.67 4.81 11.64
C GLU A 39 8.12 4.40 10.26
N PRO A 40 8.21 3.12 9.85
CA PRO A 40 7.79 2.68 8.51
C PRO A 40 6.34 3.03 8.16
N ASN A 41 5.40 2.85 9.11
CA ASN A 41 3.99 3.20 8.91
C ASN A 41 3.80 4.70 8.60
N ALA A 42 4.52 5.56 9.32
CA ALA A 42 4.45 7.00 9.11
C ALA A 42 5.08 7.39 7.76
N ARG A 43 6.20 6.75 7.40
CA ARG A 43 6.89 6.98 6.13
C ARG A 43 6.02 6.55 4.93
N MET A 44 5.39 5.38 5.01
CA MET A 44 4.42 4.91 3.99
C MET A 44 3.21 5.84 3.87
N ALA A 45 2.69 6.35 5.00
CA ALA A 45 1.58 7.29 4.97
C ALA A 45 1.93 8.61 4.24
N LEU A 46 3.17 9.10 4.40
CA LEU A 46 3.67 10.27 3.68
C LEU A 46 3.81 10.02 2.18
N TYR A 47 4.42 8.90 1.78
CA TYR A 47 4.49 8.55 0.36
C TYR A 47 3.09 8.40 -0.25
N ALA A 48 2.17 7.73 0.44
CA ALA A 48 0.79 7.59 -0.03
C ALA A 48 0.08 8.96 -0.17
N LYS A 49 0.41 9.92 0.70
CA LYS A 49 -0.08 11.30 0.57
C LYS A 49 0.49 11.99 -0.67
N PHE A 50 1.80 11.95 -0.88
CA PHE A 50 2.44 12.63 -2.01
C PHE A 50 2.01 12.05 -3.35
N ALA A 51 1.88 10.72 -3.45
CA ALA A 51 1.34 10.08 -4.65
C ALA A 51 -0.11 10.52 -4.92
N ARG A 52 -0.97 10.65 -3.89
CA ARG A 52 -2.32 11.22 -4.06
C ARG A 52 -2.24 12.62 -4.66
N GLU A 53 -1.36 13.46 -4.15
CA GLU A 53 -1.19 14.84 -4.63
C GLU A 53 -0.75 14.89 -6.10
N ARG A 54 0.11 13.96 -6.56
CA ARG A 54 0.49 13.83 -7.97
C ARG A 54 -0.69 13.42 -8.85
N VAL A 55 -1.50 12.44 -8.43
CA VAL A 55 -2.70 12.03 -9.18
C VAL A 55 -3.75 13.16 -9.24
N ASP A 56 -3.93 13.89 -8.15
CA ASP A 56 -4.83 15.05 -8.11
C ASP A 56 -4.35 16.18 -9.04
N LEU A 57 -3.03 16.39 -9.12
CA LEU A 57 -2.44 17.31 -10.09
C LEU A 57 -2.73 16.88 -11.53
N VAL A 58 -2.50 15.61 -11.86
CA VAL A 58 -2.83 15.03 -13.19
C VAL A 58 -4.30 15.27 -13.52
N LYS A 59 -5.20 14.95 -12.60
CA LYS A 59 -6.64 15.17 -12.76
C LYS A 59 -6.98 16.64 -13.03
N SER A 60 -6.37 17.57 -12.29
CA SER A 60 -6.57 19.01 -12.51
C SER A 60 -6.03 19.47 -13.87
N LEU A 61 -4.89 18.95 -14.32
CA LEU A 61 -4.28 19.31 -15.61
C LEU A 61 -5.07 18.75 -16.80
N ILE A 62 -5.63 17.56 -16.68
CA ILE A 62 -6.54 16.99 -17.68
C ILE A 62 -7.81 17.85 -17.80
N ALA A 63 -8.37 18.29 -16.67
CA ALA A 63 -9.58 19.10 -16.64
C ALA A 63 -9.40 20.54 -17.16
N LYS A 64 -8.18 21.09 -17.12
CA LYS A 64 -7.90 22.49 -17.52
C LYS A 64 -6.91 22.53 -18.68
N GLU A 65 -7.35 23.02 -19.84
CA GLU A 65 -6.43 23.23 -20.96
C GLU A 65 -5.52 24.43 -20.68
N LYS A 66 -4.22 24.18 -20.50
CA LYS A 66 -3.17 25.20 -20.32
C LYS A 66 -1.97 24.87 -21.22
N ALA A 67 -1.26 25.90 -21.66
CA ALA A 67 -0.02 25.72 -22.41
C ALA A 67 1.01 24.93 -21.58
N GLY A 68 1.69 23.97 -22.21
CA GLY A 68 2.70 23.14 -21.54
C GLY A 68 2.16 22.06 -20.60
N ARG A 69 0.82 21.89 -20.48
CA ARG A 69 0.25 20.92 -19.53
C ARG A 69 0.70 19.48 -19.77
N SER A 70 0.95 19.07 -21.01
CA SER A 70 1.25 17.68 -21.35
C SER A 70 2.56 17.23 -20.73
N LEU A 71 3.55 18.13 -20.66
CA LEU A 71 4.81 17.89 -19.96
C LEU A 71 4.60 17.80 -18.44
N MET A 72 3.77 18.69 -17.88
CA MET A 72 3.43 18.62 -16.45
C MET A 72 2.67 17.33 -16.08
N ILE A 73 1.81 16.83 -16.98
CA ILE A 73 1.10 15.55 -16.80
C ILE A 73 2.10 14.40 -16.84
N HIS A 74 2.97 14.37 -17.85
CA HIS A 74 4.05 13.38 -17.94
C HIS A 74 4.86 13.34 -16.65
N ASP A 75 5.33 14.50 -16.22
CA ASP A 75 6.18 14.65 -15.04
C ASP A 75 5.49 14.18 -13.76
N ALA A 76 4.22 14.56 -13.58
CA ALA A 76 3.44 14.12 -12.43
C ALA A 76 3.15 12.61 -12.42
N LEU A 77 3.00 11.99 -13.60
CA LEU A 77 2.82 10.54 -13.73
C LEU A 77 4.12 9.76 -13.42
N ASP A 78 5.25 10.23 -13.94
CA ASP A 78 6.59 9.67 -13.62
C ASP A 78 6.91 9.84 -12.12
N ASP A 79 6.61 11.00 -11.53
CA ASP A 79 6.76 11.20 -10.09
C ASP A 79 5.85 10.26 -9.30
N TYR A 80 4.59 10.11 -9.70
CA TYR A 80 3.66 9.20 -9.04
C TYR A 80 4.18 7.76 -9.03
N ALA A 81 4.61 7.23 -10.18
CA ALA A 81 5.14 5.87 -10.28
C ALA A 81 6.33 5.66 -9.33
N ARG A 82 7.30 6.58 -9.35
CA ARG A 82 8.47 6.52 -8.46
C ARG A 82 8.13 6.65 -6.98
N ILE A 83 7.06 7.37 -6.62
CA ILE A 83 6.58 7.44 -5.24
C ILE A 83 5.99 6.09 -4.80
N ILE A 84 5.27 5.39 -5.67
CA ILE A 84 4.76 4.04 -5.38
C ILE A 84 5.94 3.07 -5.21
N ASP A 85 6.91 3.06 -6.12
CA ASP A 85 8.10 2.21 -5.98
C ASP A 85 8.84 2.48 -4.65
N ALA A 86 9.03 3.76 -4.30
CA ALA A 86 9.67 4.14 -3.04
C ALA A 86 8.83 3.77 -1.80
N LEU A 87 7.50 3.73 -1.92
CA LEU A 87 6.59 3.24 -0.89
C LEU A 87 6.78 1.74 -0.68
N ASP A 88 6.82 0.97 -1.77
CA ASP A 88 6.98 -0.47 -1.76
C ASP A 88 8.35 -0.88 -1.20
N ASP A 89 9.41 -0.14 -1.54
CA ASP A 89 10.73 -0.31 -0.91
C ASP A 89 10.68 -0.16 0.62
N VAL A 90 9.86 0.77 1.15
CA VAL A 90 9.65 0.89 2.60
C VAL A 90 8.93 -0.34 3.15
N ALA A 91 7.92 -0.82 2.41
CA ALA A 91 7.14 -1.96 2.82
C ALA A 91 8.01 -3.21 2.90
N ASP A 92 8.82 -3.46 1.88
CA ASP A 92 9.74 -4.59 1.78
C ASP A 92 10.79 -4.59 2.88
N ASP A 93 11.48 -3.46 3.11
CA ASP A 93 12.47 -3.35 4.20
C ASP A 93 11.82 -3.61 5.57
N ALA A 94 10.61 -3.07 5.80
CA ALA A 94 9.88 -3.31 7.04
C ALA A 94 9.41 -4.77 7.19
N ILE A 95 8.99 -5.43 6.11
CA ILE A 95 8.67 -6.87 6.10
C ILE A 95 9.89 -7.69 6.46
N GLN A 96 11.02 -7.41 5.81
CA GLN A 96 12.29 -8.11 6.06
C GLN A 96 12.72 -7.98 7.52
N ARG A 97 12.49 -6.80 8.12
CA ARG A 97 12.74 -6.53 9.55
C ARG A 97 11.64 -7.03 10.48
N LYS A 98 10.58 -7.66 9.94
CA LYS A 98 9.42 -8.18 10.69
C LYS A 98 8.69 -7.10 11.50
N VAL A 99 8.66 -5.87 11.01
CA VAL A 99 7.93 -4.75 11.61
C VAL A 99 6.47 -4.83 11.19
N ASP A 100 5.55 -4.61 12.13
CA ASP A 100 4.13 -4.52 11.79
C ASP A 100 3.84 -3.22 11.05
N ILE A 101 3.49 -3.34 9.77
CA ILE A 101 3.10 -2.20 8.93
C ILE A 101 1.68 -2.32 8.36
N LYS A 102 0.77 -2.99 9.08
CA LYS A 102 -0.65 -3.08 8.68
C LYS A 102 -1.29 -1.72 8.40
N GLN A 103 -0.94 -0.70 9.19
CA GLN A 103 -1.46 0.66 8.98
C GLN A 103 -0.92 1.28 7.68
N GLY A 104 0.40 1.16 7.45
CA GLY A 104 1.08 1.62 6.24
C GLY A 104 0.49 1.00 4.97
N LEU A 105 0.32 -0.32 4.95
CA LEU A 105 -0.34 -1.03 3.84
C LEU A 105 -1.80 -0.58 3.65
N GLY A 106 -2.50 -0.26 4.73
CA GLY A 106 -3.84 0.31 4.65
C GLY A 106 -3.88 1.65 3.92
N TYR A 107 -2.89 2.51 4.15
CA TYR A 107 -2.76 3.79 3.42
C TYR A 107 -2.41 3.58 1.95
N ALA A 108 -1.47 2.69 1.65
CA ALA A 108 -1.04 2.32 0.30
C ALA A 108 -2.21 1.77 -0.52
N SER A 109 -2.85 0.70 -0.03
CA SER A 109 -3.98 0.05 -0.70
C SER A 109 -5.15 1.01 -0.91
N LYS A 110 -5.41 1.93 0.03
CA LYS A 110 -6.44 2.96 -0.14
C LYS A 110 -6.09 3.91 -1.28
N LEU A 111 -4.85 4.41 -1.31
CA LEU A 111 -4.38 5.28 -2.38
C LEU A 111 -4.50 4.58 -3.75
N GLU A 112 -3.93 3.39 -3.90
CA GLU A 112 -3.86 2.69 -5.17
C GLU A 112 -5.26 2.36 -5.72
N LYS A 113 -6.18 1.91 -4.84
CA LYS A 113 -7.59 1.66 -5.21
C LYS A 113 -8.33 2.92 -5.65
N GLU A 114 -7.95 4.08 -5.12
CA GLU A 114 -8.50 5.38 -5.54
C GLU A 114 -7.85 5.88 -6.85
N ALA A 115 -6.54 5.66 -7.03
CA ALA A 115 -5.76 6.18 -8.14
C ALA A 115 -5.95 5.37 -9.44
N LEU A 116 -5.92 4.04 -9.36
CA LEU A 116 -6.02 3.15 -10.52
C LEU A 116 -7.22 3.44 -11.43
N PRO A 117 -8.47 3.56 -10.94
CA PRO A 117 -9.61 3.86 -11.80
C PRO A 117 -9.53 5.26 -12.42
N LEU A 118 -8.87 6.23 -11.77
CA LEU A 118 -8.65 7.56 -12.33
C LEU A 118 -7.67 7.50 -13.50
N LEU A 119 -6.56 6.79 -13.35
CA LEU A 119 -5.55 6.61 -14.39
C LEU A 119 -6.12 5.83 -15.59
N GLN A 120 -6.85 4.74 -15.32
CA GLN A 120 -7.55 3.97 -16.36
C GLN A 120 -8.55 4.84 -17.12
N LYS A 121 -9.31 5.69 -16.43
CA LYS A 121 -10.26 6.59 -17.07
C LYS A 121 -9.60 7.56 -18.06
N ILE A 122 -8.38 8.04 -17.77
CA ILE A 122 -7.61 8.89 -18.69
C ILE A 122 -7.20 8.10 -19.93
N LYS A 123 -6.76 6.84 -19.76
CA LYS A 123 -6.42 5.93 -20.86
C LYS A 123 -7.64 5.64 -21.74
N ASP A 124 -8.81 5.43 -21.15
CA ASP A 124 -10.04 5.09 -21.88
C ASP A 124 -10.70 6.31 -22.54
N ASN A 125 -10.43 7.53 -22.03
CA ASN A 125 -10.91 8.79 -22.57
C ASN A 125 -9.71 9.70 -22.90
N PRO A 126 -8.93 9.36 -23.93
CA PRO A 126 -7.65 10.00 -24.17
C PRO A 126 -7.86 11.49 -24.56
N PRO A 127 -7.15 12.43 -23.91
CA PRO A 127 -7.14 13.81 -24.36
C PRO A 127 -6.36 13.97 -25.67
N LYS A 128 -6.55 15.11 -26.35
CA LYS A 128 -5.93 15.37 -27.67
C LYS A 128 -4.40 15.25 -27.68
N ASP A 129 -3.76 15.53 -26.55
CA ASP A 129 -2.32 15.54 -26.34
C ASP A 129 -1.78 14.26 -25.66
N MET A 130 -2.58 13.19 -25.62
CA MET A 130 -2.25 11.91 -24.97
C MET A 130 -0.89 11.33 -25.39
N GLU A 131 -0.56 11.37 -26.68
CA GLU A 131 0.71 10.84 -27.22
C GLU A 131 1.96 11.40 -26.52
N ARG A 132 1.85 12.57 -25.87
CA ARG A 132 2.96 13.23 -25.16
C ARG A 132 3.28 12.60 -23.81
N PHE A 133 2.35 11.85 -23.22
CA PHE A 133 2.52 11.26 -21.89
C PHE A 133 1.95 9.83 -21.77
N GLU A 134 1.56 9.21 -22.89
CA GLU A 134 0.98 7.87 -22.90
C GLU A 134 1.87 6.84 -22.21
N PHE A 135 3.18 6.90 -22.46
CA PHE A 135 4.13 5.97 -21.83
C PHE A 135 4.12 6.12 -20.30
N ALA A 136 4.24 7.34 -19.80
CA ALA A 136 4.18 7.62 -18.36
C ALA A 136 2.83 7.22 -17.74
N LEU A 137 1.71 7.37 -18.47
CA LEU A 137 0.41 6.91 -17.99
C LEU A 137 0.35 5.38 -17.90
N ARG A 138 0.87 4.68 -18.91
CA ARG A 138 0.90 3.22 -18.93
C ARG A 138 1.75 2.68 -17.78
N ASP A 139 2.94 3.24 -17.61
CA ASP A 139 3.87 2.92 -16.54
C ASP A 139 3.21 3.12 -15.17
N ALA A 140 2.61 4.29 -14.92
CA ALA A 140 1.87 4.57 -13.69
C ALA A 140 0.74 3.56 -13.42
N ILE A 141 0.01 3.10 -14.46
CA ILE A 141 -1.02 2.07 -14.32
C ILE A 141 -0.40 0.71 -13.98
N GLU A 142 0.68 0.33 -14.66
CA GLU A 142 1.40 -0.93 -14.43
C GLU A 142 1.95 -0.98 -13.01
N THR A 143 2.74 0.02 -12.59
CA THR A 143 3.24 0.16 -11.22
C THR A 143 2.13 0.07 -10.17
N THR A 144 0.97 0.69 -10.42
CA THR A 144 -0.14 0.63 -9.46
C THR A 144 -0.76 -0.77 -9.38
N ASN A 145 -0.87 -1.49 -10.49
CA ASN A 145 -1.39 -2.87 -10.46
C ASN A 145 -0.40 -3.82 -9.78
N ASP A 146 0.89 -3.70 -10.11
CA ASP A 146 1.94 -4.53 -9.54
C ASP A 146 2.03 -4.33 -8.02
N SER A 147 1.94 -3.08 -7.56
CA SER A 147 1.92 -2.74 -6.13
C SER A 147 0.68 -3.28 -5.40
N LEU A 148 -0.51 -3.22 -6.03
CA LEU A 148 -1.73 -3.82 -5.49
C LEU A 148 -1.64 -5.34 -5.36
N ASP A 149 -1.07 -6.00 -6.37
CA ASP A 149 -0.88 -7.45 -6.38
C ASP A 149 0.17 -7.87 -5.33
N ALA A 150 1.27 -7.13 -5.20
CA ALA A 150 2.27 -7.34 -4.16
C ALA A 150 1.68 -7.16 -2.75
N SER A 151 0.92 -6.08 -2.55
CA SER A 151 0.21 -5.79 -1.28
C SER A 151 -0.72 -6.93 -0.87
N HIS A 152 -1.46 -7.53 -1.80
CA HIS A 152 -2.31 -8.69 -1.50
C HIS A 152 -1.50 -9.90 -1.03
N GLN A 153 -0.41 -10.24 -1.73
CA GLN A 153 0.45 -11.36 -1.36
C GLN A 153 1.08 -11.17 0.03
N ASP A 154 1.49 -9.95 0.37
CA ASP A 154 2.14 -9.68 1.64
C ASP A 154 1.17 -9.63 2.82
N VAL A 155 -0.06 -9.17 2.61
CA VAL A 155 -1.13 -9.28 3.62
C VAL A 155 -1.41 -10.75 3.95
N GLU A 156 -1.46 -11.63 2.95
CA GLU A 156 -1.65 -13.07 3.18
C GLU A 156 -0.51 -13.69 3.99
N LYS A 157 0.74 -13.46 3.58
CA LYS A 157 1.93 -13.96 4.31
C LYS A 157 1.94 -13.47 5.76
N ARG A 158 1.62 -12.19 5.98
CA ARG A 158 1.60 -11.61 7.34
C ARG A 158 0.46 -12.14 8.19
N THR A 159 -0.70 -12.40 7.60
CA THR A 159 -1.82 -13.03 8.31
C THR A 159 -1.39 -14.39 8.84
N GLN A 160 -0.71 -15.20 8.01
CA GLN A 160 -0.17 -16.50 8.43
C GLN A 160 0.86 -16.37 9.56
N VAL A 161 1.75 -15.37 9.52
CA VAL A 161 2.75 -15.14 10.57
C VAL A 161 2.09 -14.75 11.90
N VAL A 162 1.09 -13.86 11.88
CA VAL A 162 0.36 -13.46 13.09
C VAL A 162 -0.42 -14.64 13.66
N GLU A 163 -1.13 -15.40 12.83
CA GLU A 163 -1.85 -16.61 13.26
C GLU A 163 -0.89 -17.64 13.87
N ALA A 164 0.28 -17.86 13.27
CA ALA A 164 1.29 -18.76 13.80
C ALA A 164 1.82 -18.30 15.16
N ARG A 165 2.05 -16.99 15.32
CA ARG A 165 2.49 -16.40 16.60
C ARG A 165 1.41 -16.50 17.68
N GLU A 166 0.17 -16.16 17.36
CA GLU A 166 -0.96 -16.29 18.31
C GLU A 166 -1.17 -17.75 18.71
N ALA A 167 -1.03 -18.70 17.77
CA ALA A 167 -1.10 -20.12 18.07
C ALA A 167 0.06 -20.57 18.96
N GLN A 168 1.26 -20.03 18.75
CA GLN A 168 2.41 -20.31 19.59
C GLN A 168 2.23 -19.74 21.01
N GLU A 169 1.82 -18.48 21.14
CA GLU A 169 1.53 -17.85 22.43
C GLU A 169 0.41 -18.61 23.18
N LYS A 170 -0.66 -19.03 22.49
CA LYS A 170 -1.71 -19.88 23.10
C LYS A 170 -1.19 -21.23 23.58
N LYS A 171 -0.25 -21.85 22.85
CA LYS A 171 0.40 -23.10 23.28
C LYS A 171 1.28 -22.86 24.50
N GLU A 172 2.11 -21.83 24.49
CA GLU A 172 2.99 -21.47 25.61
C GLU A 172 2.17 -21.15 26.87
N ILE A 173 1.08 -20.38 26.76
CA ILE A 173 0.15 -20.13 27.87
C ILE A 173 -0.46 -21.43 28.38
N ARG A 174 -0.88 -22.33 27.47
CA ARG A 174 -1.43 -23.64 27.85
C ARG A 174 -0.38 -24.50 28.56
N ASP A 175 0.87 -24.43 28.12
CA ASP A 175 2.00 -25.19 28.65
C ASP A 175 2.59 -24.59 29.93
N SER A 176 2.29 -23.33 30.24
CA SER A 176 2.62 -22.70 31.53
C SER A 176 1.52 -22.85 32.58
N MET A 177 0.29 -23.21 32.20
CA MET A 177 -0.79 -23.47 33.18
C MET A 177 -0.49 -24.72 34.01
N SER A 178 -0.86 -24.69 35.30
CA SER A 178 -0.80 -25.87 36.17
C SER A 178 -1.78 -26.96 35.71
N GLY A 179 -1.52 -28.22 36.05
CA GLY A 179 -2.41 -29.36 35.73
C GLY A 179 -3.92 -29.11 36.01
N PRO A 180 -4.31 -28.63 37.19
CA PRO A 180 -5.72 -28.35 37.50
C PRO A 180 -6.29 -27.16 36.71
N GLU A 181 -5.50 -26.13 36.37
CA GLU A 181 -5.96 -25.02 35.51
C GLU A 181 -6.17 -25.46 34.05
N ARG A 182 -5.34 -26.37 33.53
CA ARG A 182 -5.54 -26.94 32.18
C ARG A 182 -6.82 -27.77 32.10
N GLU A 183 -7.13 -28.55 33.13
CA GLU A 183 -8.36 -29.35 33.19
C GLU A 183 -9.59 -28.47 33.39
N ALA A 184 -9.51 -27.44 34.24
CA ALA A 184 -10.58 -26.46 34.41
C ALA A 184 -10.90 -25.73 33.10
N LYS A 185 -9.87 -25.25 32.38
CA LYS A 185 -10.04 -24.53 31.11
C LYS A 185 -10.59 -25.45 30.00
N LYS A 186 -10.11 -26.71 29.92
CA LYS A 186 -10.69 -27.71 28.99
C LYS A 186 -12.15 -28.05 29.32
N ALA A 187 -12.51 -28.12 30.60
CA ALA A 187 -13.90 -28.37 31.01
C ALA A 187 -14.81 -27.18 30.72
N GLU A 188 -14.29 -25.95 30.83
CA GLU A 188 -14.99 -24.71 30.49
C GLU A 188 -15.19 -24.55 28.97
N ASP A 189 -14.15 -24.86 28.18
CA ASP A 189 -14.23 -24.91 26.71
C ASP A 189 -15.24 -25.98 26.23
N GLN A 190 -15.30 -27.15 26.89
CA GLN A 190 -16.28 -28.20 26.56
C GLN A 190 -17.71 -27.82 26.95
N LYS A 191 -17.91 -27.14 28.09
CA LYS A 191 -19.23 -26.66 28.49
C LYS A 191 -19.75 -25.55 27.56
N SER A 192 -18.89 -24.61 27.18
CA SER A 192 -19.26 -23.53 26.26
C SER A 192 -19.59 -24.05 24.86
N ALA A 193 -18.83 -25.01 24.33
CA ALA A 193 -19.16 -25.69 23.08
C ALA A 193 -20.50 -26.46 23.15
N ALA A 194 -20.79 -27.12 24.28
CA ALA A 194 -22.05 -27.83 24.48
C ALA A 194 -23.27 -26.91 24.65
N ASP A 195 -23.08 -25.68 25.16
CA ASP A 195 -24.14 -24.68 25.25
C ASP A 195 -24.42 -23.97 23.92
N GLU A 196 -23.41 -23.77 23.06
CA GLU A 196 -23.63 -23.30 21.69
C GLU A 196 -24.39 -24.32 20.84
N ASP A 197 -24.06 -25.61 20.93
CA ASP A 197 -24.76 -26.70 20.21
C ASP A 197 -26.22 -26.90 20.69
N LYS A 198 -26.53 -26.51 21.93
CA LYS A 198 -27.90 -26.52 22.46
C LYS A 198 -28.72 -25.32 22.01
N LYS A 199 -28.08 -24.17 21.73
CA LYS A 199 -28.77 -22.96 21.25
C LYS A 199 -29.14 -23.05 19.77
N THR A 200 -28.38 -23.77 18.94
CA THR A 200 -28.73 -24.06 17.54
C THR A 200 -29.85 -25.08 17.40
N LYS A 201 -30.05 -25.96 18.40
CA LYS A 201 -31.25 -26.80 18.52
C LYS A 201 -32.34 -26.09 19.33
N ALA A 202 -32.85 -24.98 18.80
CA ALA A 202 -34.03 -24.36 19.35
C ALA A 202 -35.17 -25.41 19.45
N PRO A 203 -35.79 -25.61 20.62
CA PRO A 203 -36.89 -26.56 20.75
C PRO A 203 -38.05 -26.06 19.88
N THR A 204 -38.38 -26.77 18.81
CA THR A 204 -39.63 -26.52 18.10
C THR A 204 -40.78 -26.81 19.06
N LEU A 205 -41.64 -25.81 19.32
CA LEU A 205 -42.76 -25.85 20.26
C LEU A 205 -43.87 -26.87 19.92
N TYR A 206 -43.65 -27.81 19.00
CA TYR A 206 -44.65 -28.80 18.63
C TYR A 206 -44.33 -30.16 19.25
N ARG A 207 -45.29 -30.69 20.01
CA ARG A 207 -45.28 -32.07 20.51
C ARG A 207 -45.68 -33.03 19.39
N GLU A 208 -45.15 -34.24 19.40
CA GLU A 208 -45.51 -35.28 18.42
C GLU A 208 -47.02 -35.51 18.41
N GLY A 209 -47.68 -35.09 17.32
CA GLY A 209 -49.11 -35.29 17.07
C GLY A 209 -49.93 -34.02 16.78
N GLU A 210 -49.44 -32.81 17.08
CA GLU A 210 -50.22 -31.59 16.83
C GLU A 210 -49.93 -31.00 15.44
N LYS A 211 -50.89 -31.11 14.52
CA LYS A 211 -50.90 -30.31 13.30
C LYS A 211 -51.44 -28.92 13.60
N LYS A 212 -50.86 -27.93 12.92
CA LYS A 212 -51.22 -26.51 12.97
C LYS A 212 -52.67 -26.32 12.50
N ASP A 213 -53.61 -26.38 13.44
CA ASP A 213 -54.98 -25.94 13.21
C ASP A 213 -55.06 -24.41 13.34
N GLY A 214 -55.94 -23.83 12.52
CA GLY A 214 -55.86 -22.44 12.10
C GLY A 214 -56.41 -21.39 13.06
N GLY A 215 -56.02 -20.15 12.73
CA GLY A 215 -56.90 -18.99 12.77
C GLY A 215 -57.02 -18.23 14.10
N GLY A 216 -56.96 -16.90 14.00
CA GLY A 216 -57.53 -16.00 15.00
C GLY A 216 -56.65 -14.78 15.26
N GLY A 217 -57.07 -13.63 14.73
CA GLY A 217 -56.28 -12.40 14.76
C GLY A 217 -56.25 -11.67 16.10
N GLN A 218 -55.34 -10.71 16.19
CA GLN A 218 -55.64 -9.28 16.15
C GLN A 218 -54.44 -8.52 15.59
#